data_AF-X1T9P6-F1
#
_entry.id   AF-X1T9P6-F1
#
_cell.length_a   1.000
_cell.length_b   1.000
_cell.length_c   1.000
_cell.angle_alpha   90.00
_cell.angle_beta   90.00
_cell.angle_gamma   90.00
#
_symmetry.space_group_name_H-M   'P 1'
#
loop_
_entity.id
_entity.type
_entity.pdbx_description
1 polymer ?
#
loop_
_entity_poly.entity_id
_entity_poly.type
_entity_poly.pdbx_seq_one_letter_code
_entity_poly.pdbx_strand_id
1 'polypeptide(L)'
;MREELILAIDFTLEKYEELLQTLEDFRIFTVLSYLEERPKSNFVILRHDVDRKPLNALRMAELENRRGIKSTYYFRSVKGVFNPKIIRKIHGLGHEVGYHYETLSKTKG
;
A
#
# COMPACT_ATOMS: atom_id res chain seq x y z
N MET A 1 -1.54 -18.39 -36.05
CA MET A 1 -0.40 -17.81 -35.30
C MET A 1 -0.87 -16.42 -34.86
N ARG A 2 -1.64 -16.24 -33.77
CA ARG A 2 -1.26 -16.29 -32.35
C ARG A 2 0.09 -15.61 -32.07
N GLU A 3 0.15 -14.31 -32.31
CA GLU A 3 1.01 -13.42 -31.53
C GLU A 3 0.14 -12.91 -30.37
N GLU A 4 0.39 -13.45 -29.19
CA GLU A 4 -0.24 -13.04 -27.95
C GLU A 4 0.11 -11.58 -27.68
N LEU A 5 -0.91 -10.72 -27.74
CA LEU A 5 -0.87 -9.36 -27.22
C LEU A 5 -0.71 -9.45 -25.70
N ILE A 6 0.54 -9.51 -25.22
CA ILE A 6 0.85 -9.20 -23.83
C ILE A 6 0.50 -7.71 -23.69
N LEU A 7 -0.71 -7.40 -23.22
CA LEU A 7 -1.05 -6.06 -22.76
C LEU A 7 0.02 -5.66 -21.75
N ALA A 8 0.84 -4.67 -22.07
CA ALA A 8 1.81 -4.12 -21.15
C ALA A 8 1.07 -3.70 -19.88
N ILE A 9 1.37 -4.35 -18.75
CA ILE A 9 0.70 -4.06 -17.49
C ILE A 9 1.17 -2.68 -17.01
N ASP A 10 0.23 -1.76 -16.88
CA ASP A 10 0.48 -0.39 -16.45
C ASP A 10 0.42 -0.29 -14.91
N PHE A 11 1.55 0.06 -14.30
CA PHE A 11 1.69 0.25 -12.85
C PHE A 11 2.07 1.71 -12.51
N THR A 12 1.62 2.65 -13.32
CA THR A 12 1.76 4.09 -13.07
C THR A 12 0.89 4.56 -11.90
N LEU A 13 1.18 5.76 -11.39
CA LEU A 13 0.39 6.36 -10.31
C LEU A 13 -1.00 6.75 -10.81
N GLU A 14 -1.09 7.12 -12.07
CA GLU A 14 -2.32 7.41 -12.80
C GLU A 14 -3.21 6.17 -12.87
N LYS A 15 -2.65 5.01 -13.23
CA LYS A 15 -3.42 3.76 -13.24
C LYS A 15 -3.86 3.34 -11.85
N TYR A 16 -3.02 3.59 -10.84
CA TYR A 16 -3.40 3.36 -9.45
C TYR A 16 -4.55 4.28 -9.00
N GLU A 17 -4.57 5.54 -9.45
CA GLU A 17 -5.67 6.46 -9.19
C GLU A 17 -7.00 5.97 -9.80
N GLU A 18 -6.96 5.47 -11.04
CA GLU A 18 -8.13 4.85 -11.67
C GLU A 18 -8.64 3.65 -10.87
N LEU A 19 -7.73 2.81 -10.36
CA LEU A 19 -8.12 1.71 -9.47
C LEU A 19 -8.84 2.25 -8.24
N LEU A 20 -8.31 3.27 -7.57
CA LEU A 20 -8.95 3.86 -6.38
C LEU A 20 -10.36 4.40 -6.67
N GLN A 21 -10.62 4.94 -7.87
CA GLN A 21 -11.95 5.39 -8.28
C GLN A 21 -12.96 4.24 -8.34
N THR A 22 -12.53 3.05 -8.78
CA THR A 22 -13.41 1.87 -8.80
C THR A 22 -13.79 1.37 -7.40
N LEU A 23 -13.11 1.86 -6.36
CA LEU A 23 -13.33 1.47 -4.97
C LEU A 23 -14.17 2.48 -4.18
N GLU A 24 -14.71 3.53 -4.80
CA GLU A 24 -15.45 4.60 -4.11
C GLU A 24 -16.71 4.10 -3.37
N ASP A 25 -17.35 3.03 -3.87
CA ASP A 25 -18.51 2.39 -3.22
C ASP A 25 -18.14 1.47 -2.04
N PHE A 26 -16.83 1.26 -1.79
CA PHE A 26 -16.34 0.40 -0.72
C PHE A 26 -15.78 1.24 0.43
N ARG A 27 -16.03 0.77 1.65
CA ARG A 27 -15.32 1.31 2.80
C ARG A 27 -13.89 0.78 2.81
N ILE A 28 -12.91 1.68 2.71
CA ILE A 28 -11.49 1.29 2.79
C ILE A 28 -11.03 1.24 4.24
N PHE A 29 -10.35 0.16 4.60
CA PHE A 29 -9.79 -0.08 5.92
C PHE A 29 -8.28 -0.24 5.87
N THR A 30 -7.63 0.26 6.92
CA THR A 30 -6.32 -0.24 7.32
C THR A 30 -6.50 -1.61 7.99
N VAL A 31 -5.44 -2.42 8.06
CA VAL A 31 -5.47 -3.72 8.73
C VAL A 31 -5.92 -3.60 10.19
N LEU A 32 -5.39 -2.64 10.94
CA LEU A 32 -5.78 -2.40 12.34
C LEU A 32 -7.28 -2.12 12.47
N SER A 33 -7.79 -1.14 11.71
CA SER A 33 -9.21 -0.75 11.78
C SER A 33 -10.15 -1.90 11.42
N TYR A 34 -9.76 -2.75 10.46
CA TYR A 34 -10.53 -3.95 10.13
C TYR A 34 -10.60 -4.94 11.31
N LEU A 35 -9.49 -5.18 12.00
CA LEU A 35 -9.42 -6.12 13.12
C LEU A 35 -10.24 -5.65 14.33
N GLU A 36 -10.29 -4.33 14.54
CA GLU A 36 -11.07 -3.68 15.60
C GLU A 36 -12.57 -3.67 15.29
N GLU A 37 -12.95 -3.23 14.09
CA GLU A 37 -14.36 -3.01 13.74
C GLU A 37 -15.08 -4.25 13.20
N ARG A 38 -14.34 -5.17 12.55
CA ARG A 38 -14.84 -6.42 11.99
C ARG A 38 -16.11 -6.23 11.11
N PRO A 39 -16.03 -5.42 10.05
CA PRO A 39 -17.16 -5.17 9.16
C PRO A 39 -17.64 -6.46 8.49
N LYS A 40 -18.94 -6.55 8.23
CA LYS A 40 -19.58 -7.76 7.68
C LYS A 40 -19.50 -7.88 6.16
N SER A 41 -19.52 -6.77 5.42
CA SER A 41 -19.49 -6.75 3.95
C SER A 41 -19.09 -5.38 3.41
N ASN A 42 -18.85 -5.30 2.09
CA ASN A 42 -18.63 -4.07 1.32
C ASN A 42 -17.45 -3.22 1.81
N PHE A 43 -16.32 -3.88 2.03
CA PHE A 43 -15.09 -3.23 2.42
C PHE A 43 -13.89 -3.76 1.64
N VAL A 44 -12.83 -2.96 1.61
CA VAL A 44 -11.53 -3.35 1.09
C VAL A 44 -10.49 -3.05 2.15
N ILE A 45 -9.59 -4.01 2.39
CA ILE A 45 -8.39 -3.77 3.19
C ILE A 45 -7.27 -3.39 2.22
N LEU A 46 -6.89 -2.11 2.21
CA LEU A 46 -5.87 -1.61 1.30
C LEU A 46 -4.52 -1.58 2.01
N ARG A 47 -3.55 -2.31 1.45
CA ARG A 47 -2.24 -2.49 2.06
C ARG A 47 -1.14 -2.57 1.01
N HIS A 48 0.03 -2.06 1.38
CA HIS A 48 1.19 -1.90 0.51
C HIS A 48 2.43 -2.49 1.15
N ASP A 49 3.08 -3.40 0.45
CA ASP A 49 4.43 -3.84 0.81
C ASP A 49 5.46 -2.92 0.15
N VAL A 50 6.15 -2.15 0.98
CA VAL A 50 7.19 -1.23 0.53
C VAL A 50 8.51 -1.98 0.49
N ASP A 51 8.70 -2.73 -0.59
CA ASP A 51 9.90 -3.52 -0.80
C ASP A 51 11.09 -2.72 -1.29
N ARG A 52 10.82 -1.70 -2.10
CA ARG A 52 11.80 -0.87 -2.82
C ARG A 52 11.25 0.55 -2.99
N LYS A 53 12.15 1.51 -3.17
CA LYS A 53 11.82 2.90 -3.56
C LYS A 53 10.75 3.56 -2.67
N PRO A 54 11.05 3.88 -1.40
CA PRO A 54 10.07 4.42 -0.46
C PRO A 54 9.45 5.77 -0.88
N LEU A 55 10.08 6.51 -1.80
CA LEU A 55 9.49 7.72 -2.37
C LEU A 55 8.25 7.44 -3.22
N ASN A 56 8.15 6.28 -3.88
CA ASN A 56 6.94 5.91 -4.61
C ASN A 56 5.78 5.63 -3.64
N ALA A 57 6.06 4.92 -2.54
CA ALA A 57 5.09 4.71 -1.48
C ALA A 57 4.58 6.04 -0.89
N LEU A 58 5.46 7.03 -0.73
CA LEU A 58 5.04 8.36 -0.29
C LEU A 58 4.08 9.03 -1.28
N ARG A 59 4.35 8.95 -2.58
CA ARG A 59 3.46 9.52 -3.62
C ARG A 59 2.10 8.84 -3.64
N MET A 60 2.05 7.53 -3.44
CA MET A 60 0.81 6.77 -3.31
C MET A 60 0.02 7.21 -2.08
N ALA A 61 0.68 7.32 -0.92
CA ALA A 61 0.05 7.78 0.32
C ALA A 61 -0.49 9.22 0.19
N GLU A 62 0.26 10.11 -0.46
CA GLU A 62 -0.20 11.48 -0.73
C GLU A 62 -1.45 11.49 -1.63
N LEU A 63 -1.52 10.61 -2.64
CA LEU A 63 -2.71 10.46 -3.49
C LEU A 63 -3.90 9.91 -2.72
N GLU A 64 -3.72 8.83 -1.97
CA GLU A 64 -4.77 8.22 -1.14
C GLU A 64 -5.33 9.22 -0.13
N ASN A 65 -4.46 9.95 0.58
CA ASN A 65 -4.89 10.97 1.54
C ASN A 65 -5.69 12.10 0.86
N ARG A 66 -5.30 12.55 -0.35
CA ARG A 66 -6.11 13.53 -1.10
C ARG A 66 -7.52 13.03 -1.42
N ARG A 67 -7.71 11.71 -1.49
CA ARG A 67 -9.00 11.03 -1.70
C ARG A 67 -9.68 10.61 -0.40
N GLY A 68 -9.14 10.99 0.77
CA GLY A 68 -9.68 10.61 2.08
C GLY A 68 -9.48 9.14 2.45
N ILE A 69 -8.61 8.43 1.74
CA ILE A 69 -8.33 7.00 1.93
C ILE A 69 -7.21 6.83 2.96
N LYS A 70 -7.41 5.88 3.89
CA LYS A 70 -6.37 5.40 4.81
C LYS A 70 -6.08 3.94 4.51
N SER A 71 -4.80 3.61 4.43
CA SER A 71 -4.29 2.28 4.07
C SER A 71 -3.14 1.89 4.99
N THR A 72 -2.64 0.66 4.86
CA THR A 72 -1.50 0.16 5.63
C THR A 72 -0.25 0.04 4.77
N TYR A 73 0.87 0.64 5.21
CA TYR A 73 2.17 0.53 4.55
C TYR A 73 3.16 -0.30 5.38
N TYR A 74 3.58 -1.44 4.86
CA TYR A 74 4.57 -2.30 5.49
C TYR A 74 5.98 -2.02 4.95
N PHE A 75 6.89 -1.58 5.80
CA PHE A 75 8.27 -1.26 5.40
C PHE A 75 9.23 -2.39 5.72
N ARG A 76 10.09 -2.75 4.76
CA ARG A 76 11.26 -3.58 5.03
C ARG A 76 12.31 -2.81 5.83
N SER A 77 12.92 -3.48 6.80
CA SER A 77 14.05 -2.95 7.59
C SER A 77 15.38 -3.22 6.87
N VAL A 78 15.52 -2.69 5.65
CA VAL A 78 16.74 -2.78 4.85
C VAL A 78 17.21 -1.39 4.40
N LYS A 79 18.53 -1.25 4.21
CA LYS A 79 19.15 0.01 3.80
C LYS A 79 18.53 0.51 2.49
N GLY A 80 18.15 1.78 2.47
CA GLY A 80 17.52 2.44 1.31
C GLY A 80 16.00 2.30 1.24
N VAL A 81 15.40 1.37 1.98
CA VAL A 81 13.94 1.21 2.07
C VAL A 81 13.44 1.76 3.41
N PHE A 82 14.10 1.37 4.51
CA PHE A 82 13.81 1.91 5.83
C PHE A 82 14.27 3.37 5.93
N ASN A 83 13.37 4.28 5.59
CA ASN A 83 13.61 5.72 5.67
C ASN A 83 12.66 6.35 6.70
N PRO A 84 13.13 6.61 7.93
CA PRO A 84 12.28 7.13 9.00
C PRO A 84 11.59 8.46 8.67
N LYS A 85 12.19 9.30 7.81
CA LYS A 85 11.56 10.57 7.40
C LYS A 85 10.33 10.30 6.52
N ILE A 86 10.43 9.37 5.57
CA ILE A 86 9.31 8.99 4.71
C ILE A 86 8.24 8.25 5.51
N ILE A 87 8.64 7.30 6.35
CA ILE A 87 7.73 6.54 7.21
C ILE A 87 6.88 7.48 8.08
N ARG A 88 7.51 8.47 8.74
CA ARG A 88 6.79 9.46 9.54
C ARG A 88 5.87 10.35 8.72
N LYS A 89 6.22 10.69 7.48
CA LYS A 89 5.33 11.45 6.58
C LYS A 89 4.08 10.64 6.24
N ILE A 90 4.24 9.39 5.84
CA ILE A 90 3.12 8.49 5.52
C ILE A 90 2.21 8.31 6.74
N HIS A 91 2.79 8.09 7.92
CA HIS A 91 2.00 8.04 9.15
C HIS A 91 1.28 9.36 9.45
N GLY A 92 1.95 10.50 9.25
CA GLY A 92 1.36 11.83 9.44
C GLY A 92 0.24 12.18 8.46
N LEU A 93 0.16 11.49 7.32
CA LEU A 93 -0.98 11.54 6.39
C LEU A 93 -2.16 10.67 6.85
N GLY A 94 -2.07 9.99 8.00
CA GLY A 94 -3.14 9.20 8.59
C GLY A 94 -3.13 7.72 8.21
N HIS A 95 -2.11 7.24 7.50
CA HIS A 95 -1.94 5.83 7.16
C HIS A 95 -1.38 5.02 8.34
N GLU A 96 -1.71 3.74 8.37
CA GLU A 96 -1.09 2.77 9.25
C GLU A 96 0.29 2.41 8.71
N VAL A 97 1.29 2.29 9.59
CA VAL A 97 2.63 1.82 9.23
C VAL A 97 2.92 0.53 9.99
N GLY A 98 3.31 -0.50 9.26
CA GLY A 98 3.75 -1.77 9.81
C GLY A 98 5.16 -2.15 9.37
N TYR A 99 5.66 -3.23 9.95
CA TYR A 99 6.92 -3.86 9.56
C TYR A 99 6.65 -4.98 8.54
N HIS A 100 7.33 -4.95 7.39
CA HIS A 100 7.29 -6.06 6.43
C HIS A 100 8.24 -7.16 6.90
N TYR A 101 7.69 -8.18 7.58
CA TYR A 101 8.45 -9.21 8.27
C TYR A 101 9.17 -10.16 7.30
N GLU A 102 10.50 -10.20 7.39
CA GLU A 102 11.34 -11.06 6.54
C GLU A 102 12.55 -11.67 7.29
N THR A 103 12.51 -11.70 8.62
CA THR A 103 13.68 -12.15 9.41
C THR A 103 13.92 -13.65 9.31
N LEU A 104 12.87 -14.48 9.24
CA LEU A 104 13.01 -15.94 9.16
C LEU A 104 13.62 -16.40 7.83
N SER A 105 13.28 -15.73 6.72
CA SER A 105 13.86 -16.04 5.41
C SER A 105 15.35 -15.69 5.33
N LYS A 106 15.80 -14.68 6.09
CA LYS A 106 17.22 -14.29 6.18
C LYS A 106 18.06 -15.27 7.01
N THR A 107 17.45 -16.10 7.85
CA THR A 107 18.16 -17.05 8.72
C THR A 107 18.17 -18.49 8.21
N LYS A 108 17.70 -18.75 6.98
CA LYS A 108 17.60 -20.10 6.36
C LYS A 108 16.72 -21.10 7.11
N GLY A 109 15.77 -20.64 7.94
CA GLY A 109 14.94 -21.50 8.79
C GLY A 109 15.65 -21.82 10.08
#